data_AF-X1DAM9-F1
#
_entry.id   AF-X1DAM9-F1
#
_cell.length_a   1.000
_cell.length_b   1.000
_cell.length_c   1.000
_cell.angle_alpha   90.00
_cell.angle_beta   90.00
_cell.angle_gamma   90.00
#
_symmetry.space_group_name_H-M   'P 1'
#
loop_
_entity.id
_entity.type
_entity.pdbx_description
1 polymer ?
#
loop_
_entity_poly.entity_id
_entity_poly.type
_entity_poly.pdbx_seq_one_letter_code
_entity_poly.pdbx_strand_id
1 'polypeptide(L)'
;TGRPVGRRMVVLKPINKDLIVISLGTQISKPHIDTLNSLKENMKMLFFWDLRKFFLIKDLFYRIDVKNYRYEISDQIFLKDNGTISKNSFFKAIRRVFDGAAYSNILLGEHCSGKIKPEDFMRSKNFAGGSDFSLYS
;
A
#
# COMPACT_ATOMS: atom_id res chain seq x y z
N THR A 1 -6.43 15.01 15.49
CA THR A 1 -5.09 14.72 14.93
C THR A 1 -5.24 14.32 13.47
N GLY A 2 -5.02 15.26 12.55
CA GLY A 2 -5.15 15.01 11.11
C GLY A 2 -3.97 14.20 10.58
N ARG A 3 -4.22 13.00 10.05
CA ARG A 3 -3.20 12.26 9.30
C ARG A 3 -2.86 13.08 8.05
N PRO A 4 -1.58 13.33 7.75
CA PRO A 4 -1.20 14.08 6.55
C PRO A 4 -1.70 13.36 5.29
N VAL A 5 -2.52 14.04 4.49
CA VAL A 5 -2.92 13.57 3.17
C VAL A 5 -1.69 13.65 2.27
N GLY A 6 -1.18 12.51 1.80
CA GLY A 6 -0.12 12.44 0.79
C GLY A 6 1.18 11.71 1.19
N ARG A 7 1.36 11.25 2.43
CA ARG A 7 2.56 10.45 2.79
C ARG A 7 2.36 8.97 2.45
N ARG A 8 3.07 8.51 1.41
CA ARG A 8 3.01 7.15 0.85
C ARG A 8 3.52 6.06 1.78
N MET A 9 4.36 6.36 2.77
CA MET A 9 4.84 5.37 3.76
C MET A 9 5.28 6.12 5.00
N VAL A 10 5.08 5.54 6.18
CA VAL A 10 5.47 6.14 7.46
C VAL A 10 6.26 5.14 8.29
N VAL A 11 7.28 5.66 8.98
CA VAL A 11 8.06 4.92 9.98
C VAL A 11 7.72 5.50 11.34
N LEU A 12 7.30 4.64 12.27
CA LEU A 12 6.81 5.03 13.59
C LEU A 12 7.53 4.20 14.65
N LYS A 13 7.98 4.82 15.74
CA LYS A 13 8.40 4.13 16.97
C LYS A 13 7.28 4.28 18.00
N PRO A 14 6.52 3.22 18.31
CA PRO A 14 5.49 3.31 19.35
C PRO A 14 6.12 3.67 20.70
N ILE A 15 5.38 4.41 21.50
CA ILE A 15 5.80 4.78 22.85
C ILE A 15 5.95 3.49 23.67
N ASN A 16 7.04 3.37 24.44
CA ASN A 16 7.35 2.22 25.29
C ASN A 16 7.42 0.87 24.55
N LYS A 17 7.86 0.87 23.30
CA LYS A 17 8.14 -0.36 22.52
C LYS A 17 9.53 -0.31 21.90
N ASP A 18 10.20 -1.47 21.92
CA ASP A 18 11.51 -1.68 21.31
C ASP A 18 11.37 -2.19 19.88
N LEU A 19 10.56 -1.49 19.09
CA LEU A 19 10.40 -1.76 17.68
C LEU A 19 10.08 -0.47 16.91
N ILE A 20 10.33 -0.52 15.61
CA ILE A 20 9.76 0.41 14.65
C ILE A 20 8.72 -0.30 13.79
N VAL A 21 7.69 0.44 13.38
CA VAL A 21 6.67 0.01 12.43
C VAL A 21 6.83 0.83 11.16
N ILE A 22 7.00 0.14 10.04
CA ILE A 22 6.99 0.74 8.71
C ILE A 22 5.62 0.41 8.12
N SER A 23 4.81 1.41 7.80
CA SER A 23 3.44 1.20 7.34
C SER A 23 3.09 2.06 6.12
N LEU A 24 2.20 1.53 5.29
CA LEU A 24 1.69 2.16 4.09
C LEU A 24 0.18 1.97 4.04
N GLY A 25 -0.55 3.09 4.08
CA GLY A 25 -1.99 3.11 3.91
C GLY A 25 -2.38 3.48 2.49
N THR A 26 -3.24 2.68 1.87
CA THR A 26 -3.78 2.91 0.53
C THR A 26 -5.26 3.20 0.61
N GLN A 27 -5.67 4.31 0.00
CA GLN A 27 -7.06 4.59 -0.35
C GLN A 27 -7.24 4.30 -1.84
N ILE A 28 -8.14 3.37 -2.18
CA ILE A 28 -8.45 3.09 -3.59
C ILE A 28 -9.11 4.32 -4.20
N SER A 29 -8.69 4.71 -5.40
CA SER A 29 -9.23 5.89 -6.07
C SER A 29 -10.66 5.65 -6.54
N LYS A 30 -11.45 6.74 -6.60
CA LYS A 30 -12.86 6.69 -6.99
C LYS A 30 -13.12 5.94 -8.32
N PRO A 31 -12.34 6.13 -9.40
CA PRO A 31 -12.53 5.36 -10.63
C PRO A 31 -12.46 3.85 -10.43
N HIS A 32 -11.47 3.35 -9.69
CA HIS A 32 -11.36 1.93 -9.40
C HIS A 32 -12.47 1.44 -8.47
N ILE A 33 -12.92 2.25 -7.50
CA ILE A 33 -14.07 1.91 -6.64
C ILE A 33 -15.33 1.73 -7.50
N ASP A 34 -15.58 2.70 -8.39
CA ASP A 34 -16.75 2.68 -9.27
C ASP A 34 -16.69 1.44 -10.20
N THR A 35 -15.51 1.12 -10.74
CA THR A 35 -15.29 -0.12 -11.50
C THR A 35 -15.55 -1.37 -10.67
N LEU A 36 -14.94 -1.51 -9.48
CA LEU A 36 -15.09 -2.67 -8.60
C LEU A 36 -16.57 -2.91 -8.22
N ASN A 37 -17.34 -1.85 -8.01
CA ASN A 37 -18.77 -1.95 -7.71
C ASN A 37 -19.62 -2.30 -8.94
N SER A 38 -19.14 -1.99 -10.15
CA SER A 38 -19.81 -2.38 -11.40
C SER A 38 -19.55 -3.84 -11.82
N LEU A 39 -18.63 -4.55 -11.16
CA LEU A 39 -18.34 -5.95 -11.45
C LEU A 39 -19.50 -6.84 -11.03
N LYS A 40 -19.56 -8.05 -11.59
CA LYS A 40 -20.53 -9.07 -11.17
C LYS A 40 -20.44 -9.30 -9.65
N GLU A 41 -21.55 -9.72 -9.07
CA GLU A 41 -21.66 -10.00 -7.64
C GLU A 41 -20.48 -10.86 -7.16
N ASN A 42 -19.89 -10.50 -6.02
CA ASN A 42 -18.69 -11.09 -5.40
C ASN A 42 -17.31 -10.76 -5.98
N MET A 43 -17.17 -10.17 -7.17
CA MET A 43 -15.83 -9.87 -7.73
C MET A 43 -15.05 -8.85 -6.89
N LYS A 44 -15.73 -7.84 -6.33
CA LYS A 44 -15.13 -6.93 -5.34
C LYS A 44 -14.55 -7.68 -4.15
N MET A 45 -15.28 -8.68 -3.64
CA MET A 45 -14.83 -9.46 -2.49
C MET A 45 -13.64 -10.32 -2.85
N LEU A 46 -13.58 -10.87 -4.07
CA LEU A 46 -12.44 -11.63 -4.57
C LEU A 46 -11.16 -10.78 -4.58
N PHE A 47 -11.21 -9.53 -5.05
CA PHE A 47 -10.07 -8.61 -4.98
C PHE A 47 -9.51 -8.48 -3.55
N PHE A 48 -10.36 -8.20 -2.56
CA PHE A 48 -9.91 -8.09 -1.17
C PHE A 48 -9.45 -9.44 -0.59
N TRP A 49 -9.99 -10.56 -1.07
CA TRP A 49 -9.54 -11.90 -0.69
C TRP A 49 -8.15 -12.21 -1.22
N ASP A 50 -7.86 -11.82 -2.46
CA ASP A 50 -6.55 -12.01 -3.08
C ASP A 50 -5.50 -11.12 -2.43
N LEU A 51 -5.85 -9.88 -2.04
CA LEU A 51 -4.99 -9.05 -1.20
C LEU A 51 -4.63 -9.75 0.12
N ARG A 52 -5.62 -10.33 0.82
CA ARG A 52 -5.37 -11.07 2.07
C ARG A 52 -4.39 -12.21 1.88
N LYS A 53 -4.64 -13.06 0.87
CA LYS A 53 -3.75 -14.20 0.55
C LYS A 53 -2.34 -13.71 0.24
N PHE A 54 -2.22 -12.68 -0.59
CA PHE A 54 -0.94 -12.11 -0.97
C PHE A 54 -0.16 -11.58 0.24
N PHE A 55 -0.79 -10.77 1.10
CA PHE A 55 -0.13 -10.23 2.29
C PHE A 55 0.29 -11.32 3.27
N LEU A 56 -0.51 -12.37 3.44
CA LEU A 56 -0.14 -13.53 4.25
C LEU A 56 1.09 -14.25 3.68
N ILE A 57 1.12 -14.51 2.37
CA ILE A 57 2.26 -15.18 1.72
C ILE A 57 3.53 -14.34 1.79
N LYS A 58 3.42 -13.00 1.75
CA LYS A 58 4.55 -12.07 1.89
C LYS A 58 4.94 -11.78 3.33
N ASP A 59 4.23 -12.37 4.29
CA ASP A 59 4.44 -12.17 5.72
C ASP A 59 4.36 -10.67 6.10
N LEU A 60 3.40 -9.96 5.51
CA LEU A 60 3.11 -8.56 5.82
C LEU A 60 1.94 -8.49 6.81
N PHE A 61 2.05 -7.64 7.82
CA PHE A 61 0.90 -7.28 8.63
C PHE A 61 -0.05 -6.45 7.78
N TYR A 62 -1.36 -6.63 7.96
CA TYR A 62 -2.35 -5.88 7.19
C TYR A 62 -3.63 -5.59 7.96
N ARG A 63 -4.31 -4.52 7.55
CA ARG A 63 -5.67 -4.17 7.95
C ARG A 63 -6.45 -3.76 6.71
N ILE A 64 -7.53 -4.46 6.42
CA ILE A 64 -8.38 -4.19 5.25
C ILE A 64 -9.75 -3.74 5.73
N ASP A 65 -10.18 -2.58 5.25
CA ASP A 65 -11.50 -2.02 5.47
C ASP A 65 -12.25 -1.97 4.12
N VAL A 66 -12.94 -3.08 3.86
CA VAL A 66 -13.70 -3.29 2.61
C VAL A 66 -14.80 -2.25 2.45
N LYS A 67 -15.42 -1.80 3.55
CA LYS A 67 -16.53 -0.83 3.51
C LYS A 67 -16.06 0.53 3.00
N ASN A 68 -14.84 0.93 3.37
CA ASN A 68 -14.25 2.21 2.99
C ASN A 68 -13.21 2.13 1.86
N TYR A 69 -13.06 0.98 1.20
CA TYR A 69 -12.11 0.75 0.10
C TYR A 69 -10.68 1.18 0.43
N ARG A 70 -10.25 0.87 1.66
CA ARG A 70 -8.91 1.22 2.15
C ARG A 70 -8.26 0.01 2.78
N TYR A 71 -6.94 -0.03 2.67
CA TYR A 71 -6.14 -1.03 3.34
C TYR A 71 -4.83 -0.42 3.81
N GLU A 72 -4.25 -1.03 4.83
CA GLU A 72 -2.95 -0.66 5.39
C GLU A 72 -2.12 -1.93 5.46
N ILE A 73 -0.87 -1.85 5.04
CA ILE A 73 0.12 -2.90 5.20
C ILE A 73 1.30 -2.38 6.00
N SER A 74 1.94 -3.26 6.76
CA SER A 74 3.08 -2.89 7.58
C SER A 74 4.06 -4.03 7.81
N ASP A 75 5.27 -3.62 8.18
CA ASP A 75 6.34 -4.47 8.65
C ASP A 75 6.90 -3.91 9.96
N GLN A 76 7.51 -4.76 10.77
CA GLN A 76 8.04 -4.40 12.09
C GLN A 76 9.48 -4.86 12.23
N ILE A 77 10.34 -3.98 12.75
CA ILE A 77 11.72 -4.32 13.08
C ILE A 77 11.93 -4.08 14.56
N PHE A 78 12.31 -5.13 15.28
CA PHE A 78 12.71 -5.02 16.68
C PHE A 78 14.09 -4.35 16.79
N LEU A 79 14.21 -3.44 17.77
CA LEU A 79 15.47 -2.80 18.09
C LEU A 79 16.37 -3.82 18.80
N LYS A 80 17.69 -3.65 18.64
CA LYS A 80 18.66 -4.33 19.50
C LYS A 80 18.63 -3.71 20.90
N ASP A 81 19.25 -4.36 21.87
CA ASP A 81 19.33 -3.89 23.27
C ASP A 81 19.90 -2.47 23.41
N ASN A 82 20.74 -2.04 22.46
CA ASN A 82 21.30 -0.68 22.41
C ASN A 82 20.41 0.34 21.66
N GLY A 83 19.17 -0.03 21.32
CA GLY A 83 18.21 0.82 20.61
C GLY A 83 18.49 1.00 19.10
N THR A 84 19.43 0.25 18.52
CA THR A 84 19.83 0.41 17.11
C THR A 84 19.18 -0.63 16.18
N ILE A 85 19.14 -0.32 14.89
CA ILE A 85 18.78 -1.25 13.81
C ILE A 85 19.86 -1.25 12.72
N SER A 86 20.00 -2.38 12.03
CA SER A 86 20.87 -2.45 10.85
C SER A 86 20.25 -1.67 9.69
N LYS A 87 21.07 -0.86 9.00
CA LYS A 87 20.69 -0.19 7.75
C LYS A 87 20.08 -1.18 6.74
N ASN A 88 20.69 -2.35 6.58
CA ASN A 88 20.21 -3.37 5.63
C ASN A 88 18.85 -3.92 6.02
N SER A 89 18.63 -4.20 7.31
CA SER A 89 17.33 -4.67 7.81
C SER A 89 16.25 -3.61 7.59
N PHE A 90 16.56 -2.34 7.87
CA PHE A 90 15.68 -1.22 7.65
C PHE A 90 15.23 -1.07 6.19
N PHE A 91 16.19 -1.01 5.26
CA PHE A 91 15.86 -0.89 3.83
C PHE A 91 15.15 -2.13 3.27
N LYS A 92 15.47 -3.33 3.78
CA LYS A 92 14.75 -4.56 3.39
C LYS A 92 13.28 -4.50 3.79
N ALA A 93 12.96 -4.02 4.99
CA ALA A 93 11.58 -3.88 5.43
C ALA A 93 10.82 -2.78 4.67
N ILE A 94 11.46 -1.63 4.41
CA ILE A 94 10.89 -0.58 3.53
C ILE A 94 10.51 -1.18 2.17
N ARG A 95 11.45 -1.88 1.55
CA ARG A 95 11.24 -2.50 0.24
C ARG A 95 10.12 -3.53 0.30
N ARG A 96 10.05 -4.34 1.36
CA ARG A 96 8.97 -5.34 1.55
C ARG A 96 7.59 -4.69 1.57
N VAL A 97 7.41 -3.61 2.34
CA VAL A 97 6.15 -2.86 2.39
C VAL A 97 5.85 -2.18 1.05
N PHE A 98 6.85 -1.58 0.41
CA PHE A 98 6.71 -0.93 -0.89
C PHE A 98 6.28 -1.91 -1.99
N ASP A 99 6.98 -3.04 -2.11
CA ASP A 99 6.70 -4.07 -3.10
C ASP A 99 5.30 -4.68 -2.87
N GLY A 100 4.90 -4.84 -1.60
CA GLY A 100 3.55 -5.25 -1.23
C GLY A 100 2.48 -4.27 -1.74
N ALA A 101 2.71 -2.97 -1.59
CA ALA A 101 1.80 -1.94 -2.09
C ALA A 101 1.76 -1.89 -3.62
N ALA A 102 2.93 -1.97 -4.27
CA ALA A 102 3.03 -1.96 -5.72
C ALA A 102 2.29 -3.14 -6.34
N TYR A 103 2.48 -4.35 -5.82
CA TYR A 103 1.77 -5.54 -6.29
C TYR A 103 0.26 -5.46 -6.05
N SER A 104 -0.17 -4.85 -4.93
CA SER A 104 -1.59 -4.62 -4.66
C SER A 104 -2.25 -3.72 -5.72
N ASN A 105 -1.51 -2.75 -6.25
CA ASN A 105 -1.99 -1.90 -7.36
C ASN A 105 -2.06 -2.67 -8.68
N ILE A 106 -1.13 -3.59 -8.93
CA ILE A 106 -1.18 -4.49 -10.10
C ILE A 106 -2.44 -5.37 -10.02
N LEU A 107 -2.66 -6.03 -8.86
CA LEU A 107 -3.87 -6.83 -8.62
C LEU A 107 -5.15 -6.02 -8.81
N LEU A 108 -5.19 -4.78 -8.32
CA LEU A 108 -6.33 -3.90 -8.52
C LEU A 108 -6.57 -3.62 -10.01
N GLY A 109 -5.50 -3.35 -10.75
CA GLY A 109 -5.54 -3.15 -12.20
C GLY A 109 -6.06 -4.38 -12.94
N GLU A 110 -5.61 -5.57 -12.57
CA GLU A 110 -6.08 -6.85 -13.13
C GLU A 110 -7.57 -7.09 -12.87
N HIS A 111 -8.03 -6.87 -11.63
CA HIS A 111 -9.44 -6.98 -11.26
C HIS A 111 -10.33 -5.93 -11.95
N CYS A 112 -9.77 -4.78 -12.30
CA CYS A 112 -10.45 -3.73 -13.05
C CYS A 112 -10.25 -3.82 -14.57
N SER A 113 -9.41 -4.75 -15.04
CA SER A 113 -9.01 -4.85 -16.44
C SER A 113 -10.21 -5.18 -17.34
N GLY A 114 -10.22 -4.62 -18.55
CA GLY A 114 -11.35 -4.71 -19.49
C GLY A 114 -12.51 -3.76 -19.22
N LYS A 115 -12.48 -2.99 -18.11
CA LYS A 115 -13.49 -1.96 -17.79
C LYS A 115 -12.96 -0.54 -17.57
N ILE A 116 -11.65 -0.38 -17.37
CA ILE A 116 -10.99 0.94 -17.30
C ILE A 116 -10.15 1.11 -18.56
N LYS A 117 -10.43 2.13 -19.35
CA LYS A 117 -9.61 2.49 -20.51
C LYS A 117 -8.43 3.36 -20.08
N PRO A 118 -7.31 3.35 -20.82
CA PRO A 118 -6.20 4.28 -20.57
C PRO A 118 -6.65 5.75 -20.45
N GLU A 119 -7.69 6.14 -21.22
CA GLU A 119 -8.28 7.48 -21.17
C GLU A 119 -8.90 7.86 -19.81
N ASP A 120 -9.34 6.89 -19.01
CA ASP A 120 -9.94 7.14 -17.69
C ASP A 120 -8.90 7.60 -16.66
N PHE A 121 -7.62 7.29 -16.88
CA PHE A 121 -6.50 7.75 -16.05
C PHE A 121 -6.01 9.16 -16.44
N MET A 122 -6.20 9.56 -17.70
CA MET A 122 -5.77 10.87 -18.22
C MET A 122 -6.57 12.05 -17.62
N ARG A 123 -7.72 11.79 -17.00
CA ARG A 123 -8.50 12.84 -16.30
C ARG A 123 -7.91 13.26 -14.95
N SER A 124 -6.91 12.55 -14.42
CA SER A 124 -6.24 12.93 -13.18
C SER A 124 -4.78 13.32 -13.40
N LYS A 125 -4.58 14.63 -13.62
CA LYS A 125 -3.33 15.40 -13.50
C LYS A 125 -2.23 15.11 -14.51
N ASN A 126 -1.93 16.16 -15.29
CA ASN A 126 -0.69 16.37 -16.02
C ASN A 126 0.52 16.00 -15.15
N PHE A 127 1.26 14.96 -15.55
CA PHE A 127 2.60 14.62 -15.04
C PHE A 127 3.67 15.59 -15.58
N ALA A 128 3.34 16.88 -15.73
CA ALA A 128 4.24 17.91 -16.23
C ALA A 128 5.10 18.55 -15.12
N GLY A 129 5.46 17.77 -14.10
CA GLY A 129 6.35 18.20 -13.02
C GLY A 129 7.36 17.10 -12.75
N GLY A 130 8.58 17.29 -13.24
CA GLY A 130 9.69 16.35 -13.06
C GLY A 130 9.82 15.93 -11.60
N SER A 131 9.78 14.63 -11.36
CA SER A 131 10.24 14.06 -10.11
C SER A 131 11.01 12.80 -10.43
N ASP A 132 12.34 12.93 -10.44
CA ASP A 132 13.28 11.83 -10.30
C ASP A 132 12.89 11.00 -9.08
N PHE A 133 12.26 9.85 -9.30
CA PHE A 133 12.09 8.83 -8.26
C PHE A 133 13.36 7.99 -8.23
N SER A 134 14.44 8.58 -7.73
CA SER A 134 15.61 7.83 -7.27
C SER A 134 15.58 7.77 -5.75
N LEU A 135 15.70 6.57 -5.18
CA LEU A 135 15.95 6.38 -3.75
C LEU A 135 17.44 6.56 -3.39
N TYR A 136 18.25 6.98 -4.36
CA TYR A 136 19.71 7.12 -4.26
C TYR A 136 20.23 8.50 -4.71
N SER A 137 19.34 9.48 -4.94
CA SER A 137 19.71 10.88 -5.10
C SER A 137 19.45 11.66 -3.82
#